data_AF-A0A2V9N2U6-F1
#
_entry.id   AF-A0A2V9N2U6-F1
#
_cell.length_a   1.000
_cell.length_b   1.000
_cell.length_c   1.000
_cell.angle_alpha   90.00
_cell.angle_beta   90.00
_cell.angle_gamma   90.00
#
_symmetry.space_group_name_H-M   'P 1'
#
loop_
_entity.id
_entity.type
_entity.pdbx_description
1 polymer ?
#
loop_
_entity_poly.entity_id
_entity_poly.type
_entity_poly.pdbx_seq_one_letter_code
_entity_poly.pdbx_strand_id
1 'polypeptide(L)'
;MRLRISRLVANTRTSQTINQPIACVSAGDVERIVRRDFPKEHVNPVMETLGNYARESGSRELARVQVAALKLAQGDLESLQKWISAATRDYRDVLAAAEYPQCIQRGMFALRELPAKEKQQIIDNDWKQYQEWLLK
;
A
#
# COMPACT_ATOMS: atom_id res chain seq x y z
N MET A 1 -30.50 -47.82 -29.31
CA MET A 1 -30.70 -46.51 -28.66
C MET A 1 -29.41 -46.18 -27.90
N ARG A 2 -28.71 -45.09 -28.26
CA ARG A 2 -27.30 -44.84 -27.88
C ARG A 2 -27.16 -44.29 -26.45
N LEU A 3 -26.29 -44.93 -25.66
CA LEU A 3 -25.69 -44.40 -24.43
C LEU A 3 -24.81 -43.17 -24.74
N ARG A 4 -24.91 -42.09 -23.96
CA ARG A 4 -23.90 -41.02 -23.90
C ARG A 4 -23.70 -40.50 -22.47
N ILE A 5 -22.75 -41.18 -21.82
CA ILE A 5 -21.60 -40.67 -21.05
C ILE A 5 -21.71 -39.24 -20.49
N SER A 6 -21.66 -39.20 -19.15
CA SER A 6 -21.41 -38.09 -18.24
C SER A 6 -20.25 -37.17 -18.63
N ARG A 7 -20.40 -35.87 -18.36
CA ARG A 7 -19.27 -34.96 -18.13
C ARG A 7 -19.58 -34.10 -16.91
N LEU A 8 -19.24 -34.63 -15.73
CA LEU A 8 -18.98 -33.79 -14.56
C LEU A 8 -17.76 -32.94 -14.92
N VAL A 9 -17.99 -31.65 -15.20
CA VAL A 9 -16.89 -30.68 -15.24
C VAL A 9 -16.49 -30.46 -13.79
N ALA A 10 -15.45 -31.17 -13.35
CA ALA A 10 -14.79 -30.86 -12.11
C ALA A 10 -14.24 -29.43 -12.23
N ASN A 11 -14.93 -28.48 -11.60
CA ASN A 11 -14.48 -27.10 -11.48
C ASN A 11 -13.35 -27.09 -10.45
N THR A 12 -12.16 -27.52 -10.86
CA THR A 12 -10.95 -27.42 -10.05
C THR A 12 -10.56 -25.95 -10.00
N ARG A 13 -11.10 -25.21 -9.01
CA ARG A 13 -10.46 -23.99 -8.53
C ARG A 13 -9.10 -24.39 -7.98
N THR A 14 -8.09 -24.37 -8.82
CA THR A 14 -6.72 -24.20 -8.34
C THR A 14 -6.68 -22.84 -7.65
N SER A 15 -6.75 -22.85 -6.31
CA SER A 15 -6.46 -21.68 -5.49
C SER A 15 -4.99 -21.33 -5.70
N GLN A 16 -4.67 -20.62 -6.78
CA GLN A 16 -3.39 -19.94 -6.91
C GLN A 16 -3.33 -18.92 -5.78
N THR A 17 -2.41 -19.14 -4.85
CA THR A 17 -2.17 -18.22 -3.73
C THR A 17 -1.65 -16.91 -4.29
N ILE A 18 -2.41 -15.83 -4.10
CA ILE A 18 -1.97 -14.47 -4.42
C ILE A 18 -0.84 -14.10 -3.47
N ASN A 19 0.28 -13.63 -4.00
CA ASN A 19 1.41 -13.14 -3.23
C ASN A 19 1.35 -11.61 -3.15
N GLN A 20 1.10 -11.06 -1.97
CA GLN A 20 1.05 -9.61 -1.74
C GLN A 20 2.17 -9.23 -0.76
N PRO A 21 3.27 -8.62 -1.25
CA PRO A 21 4.42 -8.29 -0.41
C PRO A 21 4.11 -7.21 0.65
N ILE A 22 5.02 -7.03 1.60
CA ILE A 22 4.89 -6.00 2.64
C ILE A 22 6.21 -5.23 2.71
N ALA A 23 6.12 -3.90 2.77
CA ALA A 23 7.29 -3.04 2.90
C ALA A 23 7.96 -3.22 4.27
N CYS A 24 9.22 -3.66 4.23
CA CYS A 24 10.11 -3.65 5.39
C CYS A 24 10.92 -2.35 5.35
N VAL A 25 10.55 -1.39 6.19
CA VAL A 25 11.17 -0.06 6.26
C VAL A 25 11.54 0.30 7.69
N SER A 26 12.56 1.14 7.84
CA SER A 26 13.12 1.56 9.12
C SER A 26 12.82 3.03 9.43
N ALA A 27 13.08 3.46 10.67
CA ALA A 27 13.08 4.88 11.01
C ALA A 27 14.12 5.69 10.21
N GLY A 28 15.24 5.06 9.82
CA GLY A 28 16.24 5.68 8.95
C GLY A 28 15.70 5.95 7.54
N ASP A 29 14.81 5.10 7.03
CA ASP A 29 14.12 5.33 5.76
C ASP A 29 13.18 6.52 5.84
N VAL A 30 12.46 6.66 6.96
CA VAL A 30 11.60 7.81 7.22
C VAL A 30 12.43 9.10 7.14
N GLU A 31 13.52 9.19 7.91
CA GLU A 31 14.37 10.39 7.91
C GLU A 31 14.97 10.68 6.53
N ARG A 32 15.47 9.64 5.85
CA ARG A 32 16.01 9.76 4.49
C ARG A 32 14.99 10.36 3.52
N ILE A 33 13.76 9.86 3.53
CA ILE A 33 12.69 10.31 2.62
C ILE A 33 12.26 11.75 2.96
N VAL A 34 12.13 12.09 4.24
CA VAL A 34 11.82 13.46 4.65
C VAL A 34 12.86 14.45 4.11
N ARG A 35 14.15 14.12 4.24
CA ARG A 35 15.24 14.96 3.72
C ARG A 35 15.30 14.99 2.19
N ARG A 36 14.84 13.94 1.52
CA ARG A 36 14.82 13.82 0.05
C ARG A 36 13.69 14.65 -0.58
N ASP A 37 12.49 14.58 -0.01
CA ASP A 37 11.27 15.06 -0.65
C ASP A 37 10.77 16.42 -0.13
N PHE A 38 11.25 16.87 1.03
CA PHE A 38 10.83 18.14 1.63
C PHE A 38 11.96 19.17 1.69
N PRO A 39 11.64 20.48 1.58
CA PRO A 39 12.59 21.56 1.88
C PRO A 39 13.19 21.45 3.27
N LYS A 40 14.43 21.91 3.44
CA LYS A 40 15.18 21.79 4.71
C LYS A 40 14.45 22.42 5.90
N GLU A 41 13.79 23.55 5.66
CA GLU A 41 12.96 24.29 6.60
C GLU A 41 11.71 23.51 7.06
N HIS A 42 11.23 22.56 6.26
CA HIS A 42 10.06 21.73 6.58
C HIS A 42 10.42 20.41 7.26
N VAL A 43 11.70 20.03 7.35
CA VAL A 43 12.12 18.77 7.97
C VAL A 43 11.60 18.64 9.41
N ASN A 44 11.76 19.67 10.24
CA ASN A 44 11.29 19.62 11.63
C ASN A 44 9.75 19.54 11.73
N PRO A 45 8.97 20.43 11.06
CA PRO A 45 7.50 20.32 11.01
C PRO A 45 6.99 18.96 10.50
N VAL A 46 7.66 18.38 9.50
CA VAL A 46 7.31 17.07 8.95
C VAL A 46 7.53 15.98 10.00
N MET A 47 8.72 15.94 10.62
CA MET A 47 9.03 14.95 11.66
C MET A 47 8.09 15.06 12.87
N GLU A 48 7.71 16.28 13.25
CA GLU A 48 6.71 16.51 14.30
C GLU A 48 5.34 15.94 13.92
N THR A 49 4.89 16.21 12.69
CA THR A 49 3.63 15.69 12.14
C THR A 49 3.62 14.16 12.14
N LEU A 50 4.71 13.53 11.69
CA LEU A 50 4.86 12.07 11.74
C LEU A 50 4.86 11.52 13.17
N GLY A 51 5.38 12.28 14.14
CA GLY A 51 5.36 11.94 15.56
C GLY A 51 3.96 11.94 16.17
N ASN A 52 3.03 12.73 15.66
CA ASN A 52 1.63 12.74 16.14
C ASN A 52 0.95 11.38 15.93
N TYR A 53 1.20 10.72 14.79
CA TYR A 53 0.67 9.39 14.54
C TYR A 53 1.11 8.37 15.62
N ALA A 54 2.39 8.40 16.03
CA ALA A 54 2.90 7.49 17.06
C ALA A 54 2.15 7.64 18.39
N ARG A 55 1.84 8.88 18.76
CA ARG A 55 1.14 9.23 20.01
C ARG A 55 -0.33 8.83 19.98
N GLU A 56 -1.00 9.05 18.85
CA GLU A 56 -2.46 8.87 18.73
C GLU A 56 -2.87 7.41 18.44
N SER A 57 -2.05 6.66 17.69
CA SER A 57 -2.43 5.33 17.17
C SER A 57 -1.78 4.14 17.88
N GLY A 58 -0.91 4.39 18.86
CA GLY A 58 -0.20 3.32 19.58
C GLY A 58 0.88 2.61 18.76
N SER A 59 1.50 3.29 17.78
CA SER A 59 2.69 2.84 17.04
C SER A 59 2.54 1.59 16.15
N ARG A 60 1.32 1.26 15.69
CA ARG A 60 1.13 0.14 14.76
C ARG A 60 1.82 0.42 13.42
N GLU A 61 2.69 -0.51 12.99
CA GLU A 61 3.43 -0.41 11.73
C GLU A 61 4.07 0.96 11.49
N LEU A 62 4.59 1.59 12.57
CA LEU A 62 4.92 3.01 12.64
C LEU A 62 5.70 3.53 11.42
N ALA A 63 6.85 2.92 11.14
CA ALA A 63 7.70 3.35 10.02
C ALA A 63 7.01 3.14 8.67
N ARG A 64 6.29 2.02 8.48
CA ARG A 64 5.59 1.70 7.23
C ARG A 64 4.49 2.70 6.93
N VAL A 65 3.70 3.07 7.94
CA VAL A 65 2.64 4.07 7.82
C VAL A 65 3.22 5.47 7.57
N GLN A 66 4.28 5.85 8.27
CA GLN A 66 4.95 7.13 8.05
C GLN A 66 5.49 7.24 6.63
N VAL A 67 6.18 6.20 6.12
CA VAL A 67 6.66 6.15 4.73
C VAL A 67 5.51 6.21 3.73
N ALA A 68 4.41 5.48 3.98
CA ALA A 68 3.22 5.51 3.12
C ALA A 68 2.61 6.93 3.06
N ALA A 69 2.47 7.60 4.20
CA ALA A 69 1.97 8.98 4.26
C ALA A 69 2.91 9.95 3.53
N LEU A 70 4.23 9.80 3.66
CA LEU A 70 5.21 10.61 2.94
C LEU A 70 5.11 10.43 1.42
N LYS A 71 4.95 9.18 0.94
CA LYS A 71 4.72 8.89 -0.48
C LYS A 71 3.51 9.64 -1.02
N LEU A 72 2.40 9.55 -0.30
CA LEU A 72 1.13 10.13 -0.73
C LEU A 72 1.13 11.67 -0.61
N ALA A 73 1.92 12.21 0.32
CA ALA A 73 2.08 13.64 0.51
C ALA A 73 2.89 14.33 -0.60
N GLN A 74 3.80 13.60 -1.27
CA GLN A 74 4.60 14.12 -2.40
C GLN A 74 5.35 15.44 -2.09
N GLY A 75 5.90 15.55 -0.88
CA GLY A 75 6.65 16.74 -0.44
C GLY A 75 5.77 17.91 0.05
N ASP A 76 4.45 17.73 0.12
CA ASP A 76 3.52 18.74 0.62
C ASP A 76 3.14 18.49 2.10
N LEU A 77 3.40 19.49 2.96
CA LEU A 77 3.19 19.37 4.41
C LEU A 77 1.70 19.31 4.78
N GLU A 78 0.85 20.05 4.08
CA GLU A 78 -0.60 20.05 4.35
C GLU A 78 -1.23 18.71 3.96
N SER A 79 -0.83 18.15 2.81
CA SER A 79 -1.19 16.81 2.37
C SER A 79 -0.70 15.76 3.37
N LEU A 80 0.51 15.88 3.89
CA LEU A 80 1.02 14.98 4.93
C LEU A 80 0.12 14.96 6.16
N GLN A 81 -0.31 16.13 6.66
CA GLN A 81 -1.22 16.22 7.81
C GLN A 81 -2.54 15.51 7.55
N LYS A 82 -3.10 15.63 6.34
CA LYS A 82 -4.33 14.92 5.93
C LYS A 82 -4.13 13.41 5.94
N TRP A 83 -3.00 12.92 5.43
CA TRP A 83 -2.69 11.48 5.42
C TRP A 83 -2.42 10.92 6.81
N ILE A 84 -1.79 11.68 7.70
CA ILE A 84 -1.64 11.28 9.11
C ILE A 84 -3.00 11.21 9.81
N SER A 85 -3.87 12.20 9.61
CA SER A 85 -5.25 12.16 10.14
C SER A 85 -6.06 10.96 9.60
N ALA A 86 -5.86 10.60 8.33
CA ALA A 86 -6.45 9.38 7.77
C ALA A 86 -5.87 8.11 8.41
N ALA A 87 -4.56 8.06 8.60
CA ALA A 87 -3.88 6.92 9.22
C ALA A 87 -4.31 6.68 10.67
N THR A 88 -4.55 7.74 11.44
CA THR A 88 -5.07 7.62 12.82
C THR A 88 -6.45 6.95 12.85
N ARG A 89 -7.29 7.18 11.83
CA ARG A 89 -8.62 6.55 11.71
C ARG A 89 -8.53 5.10 11.23
N ASP A 90 -7.87 4.88 10.09
CA ASP A 90 -7.55 3.55 9.58
C ASP A 90 -6.26 3.59 8.77
N TYR A 91 -5.18 3.12 9.37
CA TYR A 91 -3.87 3.08 8.74
C TYR A 91 -3.82 2.16 7.51
N ARG A 92 -4.73 1.18 7.40
CA ARG A 92 -4.74 0.22 6.29
C ARG A 92 -5.12 0.90 4.98
N ASP A 93 -5.99 1.90 5.01
CA ASP A 93 -6.35 2.67 3.82
C ASP A 93 -5.15 3.46 3.28
N VAL A 94 -4.33 4.01 4.20
CA VAL A 94 -3.11 4.75 3.84
C VAL A 94 -2.05 3.80 3.27
N LEU A 95 -1.86 2.63 3.89
CA LEU A 95 -0.97 1.60 3.36
C LEU A 95 -1.43 1.11 1.98
N ALA A 96 -2.71 0.82 1.81
CA ALA A 96 -3.24 0.34 0.53
C ALA A 96 -3.17 1.40 -0.56
N ALA A 97 -3.47 2.67 -0.25
CA ALA A 97 -3.34 3.77 -1.21
C ALA A 97 -1.88 3.99 -1.64
N ALA A 98 -0.93 3.84 -0.72
CA ALA A 98 0.48 4.04 -1.03
C ALA A 98 1.10 2.83 -1.76
N GLU A 99 0.88 1.62 -1.27
CA GLU A 99 1.55 0.39 -1.76
C GLU A 99 0.81 -0.28 -2.91
N TYR A 100 -0.52 -0.10 -3.01
CA TYR A 100 -1.40 -0.81 -3.92
C TYR A 100 -2.42 0.09 -4.64
N PRO A 101 -1.97 1.20 -5.29
CA PRO A 101 -2.89 2.19 -5.86
C PRO A 101 -3.77 1.63 -6.99
N GLN A 102 -3.29 0.73 -7.85
CA GLN A 102 -4.13 0.13 -8.89
C GLN A 102 -5.15 -0.85 -8.31
N CYS A 103 -4.81 -1.56 -7.24
CA CYS A 103 -5.78 -2.38 -6.51
C CYS A 103 -6.92 -1.50 -5.96
N ILE A 104 -6.59 -0.36 -5.35
CA ILE A 104 -7.56 0.61 -4.83
C ILE A 104 -8.41 1.21 -5.97
N GLN A 105 -7.77 1.66 -7.05
CA GLN A 105 -8.45 2.30 -8.18
C GLN A 105 -9.49 1.39 -8.84
N ARG A 106 -9.20 0.09 -8.95
CA ARG A 106 -10.16 -0.89 -9.48
C ARG A 106 -11.32 -1.16 -8.53
N GLY A 107 -11.08 -1.04 -7.23
CA GLY A 107 -12.04 -1.34 -6.18
C GLY A 107 -12.14 -2.84 -5.85
N MET A 108 -12.52 -3.11 -4.60
CA MET A 108 -12.53 -4.46 -4.02
C MET A 108 -13.37 -5.48 -4.81
N PHE A 109 -14.54 -5.08 -5.29
CA PHE A 109 -15.45 -5.98 -6.00
C PHE A 109 -14.89 -6.40 -7.37
N ALA A 110 -14.39 -5.44 -8.16
CA ALA A 110 -13.81 -5.75 -9.47
C ALA A 110 -12.55 -6.60 -9.33
N LEU A 111 -11.69 -6.30 -8.34
CA LEU A 111 -10.48 -7.08 -8.09
C LEU A 111 -10.80 -8.53 -7.69
N ARG A 112 -11.92 -8.78 -6.99
CA ARG A 112 -12.33 -10.14 -6.58
C ARG A 112 -12.68 -11.04 -7.77
N GLU A 113 -13.25 -10.48 -8.82
CA GLU A 113 -13.70 -11.22 -10.00
C GLU A 113 -12.60 -11.51 -11.02
N LEU A 114 -11.44 -10.85 -10.92
CA LEU A 114 -10.35 -11.08 -11.86
C LEU A 114 -9.76 -12.50 -11.77
N PRO A 115 -9.22 -13.03 -12.87
CA PRO A 115 -8.35 -14.21 -12.82
C PRO A 115 -7.14 -13.99 -11.91
N ALA A 116 -6.68 -15.02 -11.21
CA ALA A 116 -5.57 -14.91 -10.26
C ALA A 116 -4.29 -14.32 -10.87
N LYS A 117 -3.99 -14.70 -12.12
CA LYS A 117 -2.85 -14.15 -12.87
C LYS A 117 -2.96 -12.64 -13.09
N GLU A 118 -4.14 -12.13 -13.39
CA GLU A 118 -4.34 -10.70 -13.61
C GLU A 118 -4.26 -9.92 -12.30
N LYS A 119 -4.81 -10.46 -11.21
CA LYS A 119 -4.63 -9.86 -9.87
C LYS A 119 -3.18 -9.79 -9.47
N GLN A 120 -2.44 -10.88 -9.67
CA GLN A 120 -1.02 -10.94 -9.34
C GLN A 120 -0.23 -9.90 -10.13
N GLN A 121 -0.52 -9.76 -11.44
CA GLN A 121 0.14 -8.75 -12.26
C GLN A 121 -0.09 -7.33 -11.76
N ILE A 122 -1.29 -7.01 -11.28
CA ILE A 122 -1.60 -5.68 -10.71
C ILE A 122 -0.78 -5.46 -9.44
N ILE A 123 -0.77 -6.44 -8.54
CA ILE A 123 0.00 -6.40 -7.29
C ILE A 123 1.50 -6.22 -7.57
N ASP A 124 2.04 -6.98 -8.52
CA ASP A 124 3.45 -6.91 -8.88
C ASP A 124 3.81 -5.53 -9.47
N ASN A 125 2.91 -4.94 -10.28
CA ASN A 125 3.12 -3.61 -10.86
C ASN A 125 3.09 -2.51 -9.79
N ASP A 126 2.11 -2.55 -8.89
CA ASP A 126 2.00 -1.62 -7.76
C ASP A 126 3.23 -1.72 -6.85
N TRP A 127 3.66 -2.95 -6.56
CA TRP A 127 4.84 -3.20 -5.74
C TRP A 127 6.12 -2.68 -6.38
N LYS A 128 6.31 -2.94 -7.68
CA LYS A 128 7.45 -2.42 -8.44
C LYS A 128 7.49 -0.89 -8.38
N GLN A 129 6.36 -0.24 -8.61
CA GLN A 129 6.26 1.22 -8.53
C GLN A 129 6.59 1.75 -7.13
N TYR A 130 6.13 1.08 -6.07
CA TYR A 130 6.47 1.45 -4.70
C TYR A 130 7.97 1.30 -4.41
N GLN A 131 8.59 0.20 -4.82
CA GLN A 131 10.01 -0.05 -4.63
C GLN A 131 10.89 0.95 -5.39
N GLU A 132 10.55 1.26 -6.64
CA GLU A 132 11.25 2.27 -7.44
C GLU A 132 11.20 3.65 -6.77
N TRP A 133 10.04 4.03 -6.24
CA TRP A 133 9.91 5.28 -5.47
C TRP A 133 10.70 5.25 -4.15
N LEU A 134 10.70 4.13 -3.43
CA LEU A 134 11.36 4.00 -2.14
C LEU A 134 12.90 4.11 -2.25
N LEU A 135 13.46 3.59 -3.34
CA LEU A 135 14.89 3.51 -3.61
C LEU A 135 15.48 4.71 -4.37
N LYS A 136 14.65 5.59 -4.92
CA LYS A 136 15.07 6.86 -5.51
C LYS A 136 15.86 7.72 -4.51
#